data_AF-A0A7H8SB67-F1
#
_entry.id   AF-A0A7H8SB67-F1
#
_cell.length_a   1.000
_cell.length_b   1.000
_cell.length_c   1.000
_cell.angle_alpha   90.00
_cell.angle_beta   90.00
_cell.angle_gamma   90.00
#
_symmetry.space_group_name_H-M   'P 1'
#
loop_
_entity.id
_entity.type
_entity.pdbx_description
1 polymer ?
#
loop_
_entity_poly.entity_id
_entity_poly.type
_entity_poly.pdbx_seq_one_letter_code
_entity_poly.pdbx_strand_id
1 'polypeptide(L)'
;MDFIVEFQWEIFIFAELLSLVSLLLFGGARYIFGKRELSLIFLLLFIVLLMLEAALALVIYRETGEISSFQIVIIIFLVYACTFGINDFKKLDRWMRLKIGKWRGIDLLTEKDKYVMKRQKDPEYIAKKYRYSSLIHLLIFTVAQVIFLGYGLSSFGQAFDYLSDLSWVGTENVHETPYPNEVILGISQIWGIVFIADFIYSWSYTIFPSKQRGE
;
A
#
# COMPACT_ATOMS: atom_id res chain seq x y z
N MET A 1 24.47 21.02 -6.07
CA MET A 1 23.07 20.73 -5.67
C MET A 1 22.21 20.53 -6.90
N ASP A 2 22.43 21.33 -7.95
CA ASP A 2 21.74 21.23 -9.25
C ASP A 2 21.72 19.82 -9.84
N PHE A 3 22.84 19.09 -9.81
CA PHE A 3 22.89 17.70 -10.28
C PHE A 3 21.93 16.76 -9.52
N ILE A 4 21.78 16.93 -8.21
CA ILE A 4 20.88 16.08 -7.40
C ILE A 4 19.42 16.38 -7.75
N VAL A 5 19.10 17.65 -8.02
CA VAL A 5 17.74 18.08 -8.43
C VAL A 5 17.44 17.66 -9.86
N GLU A 6 18.41 17.81 -10.76
CA GLU A 6 18.29 17.45 -12.18
C GLU A 6 18.09 15.94 -12.35
N PHE A 7 18.88 15.12 -11.65
CA PHE A 7 18.85 13.66 -11.76
C PHE A 7 18.09 12.97 -10.61
N GLN A 8 17.19 13.68 -9.93
CA GLN A 8 16.49 13.17 -8.74
C GLN A 8 15.73 11.85 -9.02
N TRP A 9 15.14 11.73 -10.21
CA TRP A 9 14.38 10.54 -10.61
C TRP A 9 15.29 9.36 -10.91
N GLU A 10 16.39 9.59 -11.60
CA GLU A 10 17.38 8.58 -11.94
C GLU A 10 18.05 8.03 -10.68
N ILE A 11 18.42 8.92 -9.75
CA ILE A 11 18.99 8.54 -8.46
C ILE A 11 17.98 7.70 -7.67
N PHE A 12 16.72 8.12 -7.62
CA PHE A 12 15.66 7.37 -6.94
C PHE A 12 15.44 5.99 -7.56
N ILE A 13 15.26 5.90 -8.89
CA ILE A 13 15.05 4.63 -9.59
C ILE A 13 16.25 3.70 -9.39
N PHE A 14 17.47 4.22 -9.46
CA PHE A 14 18.67 3.43 -9.24
C PHE A 14 18.75 2.90 -7.80
N ALA A 15 18.46 3.76 -6.81
CA ALA A 15 18.41 3.36 -5.41
C ALA A 15 17.37 2.25 -5.18
N GLU A 16 16.18 2.39 -5.78
CA GLU A 16 15.10 1.42 -5.64
C GLU A 16 15.42 0.07 -6.32
N LEU A 17 16.03 0.09 -7.51
CA LEU A 17 16.51 -1.13 -8.16
C LEU A 17 17.56 -1.83 -7.29
N LEU A 18 18.48 -1.08 -6.69
CA LEU A 18 19.50 -1.62 -5.80
C LEU A 18 18.89 -2.12 -4.48
N SER A 19 17.86 -1.46 -3.97
CA SER A 19 17.10 -1.85 -2.78
C SER A 19 16.43 -3.22 -3.04
N LEU A 20 15.78 -3.38 -4.19
CA LEU A 20 15.14 -4.62 -4.62
C LEU A 20 16.15 -5.76 -4.77
N VAL A 21 17.28 -5.51 -5.44
CA VAL A 21 18.36 -6.50 -5.57
C VAL A 21 18.89 -6.91 -4.19
N SER A 22 19.07 -5.96 -3.28
CA SER A 22 19.50 -6.23 -1.91
C SER A 22 18.51 -7.12 -1.17
N LEU A 23 17.20 -6.89 -1.32
CA LEU A 23 16.16 -7.74 -0.73
C LEU A 23 16.17 -9.17 -1.29
N LEU A 24 16.38 -9.32 -2.61
CA LEU A 24 16.50 -10.63 -3.26
C LEU A 24 17.74 -11.38 -2.78
N LEU A 25 18.88 -10.70 -2.69
CA LEU A 25 20.13 -11.27 -2.19
C LEU A 25 20.03 -11.63 -0.71
N PHE A 26 19.33 -10.84 0.11
CA PHE A 26 18.98 -11.19 1.49
C PHE A 26 18.23 -12.53 1.54
N GLY A 27 17.19 -12.68 0.72
CA GLY A 27 16.39 -13.91 0.65
C GLY A 27 17.22 -15.12 0.21
N GLY A 28 18.01 -14.95 -0.85
CA GLY A 28 18.92 -15.99 -1.36
C GLY A 28 19.97 -16.40 -0.32
N ALA A 29 20.70 -15.44 0.26
CA ALA A 29 21.72 -15.68 1.28
C ALA A 29 21.15 -16.44 2.49
N ARG A 30 19.97 -16.02 2.96
CA ARG A 30 19.33 -16.60 4.13
C ARG A 30 18.79 -18.00 3.89
N TYR A 31 18.06 -18.21 2.80
CA TYR A 31 17.27 -19.42 2.61
C TYR A 31 17.94 -20.47 1.73
N ILE A 32 18.60 -20.04 0.65
CA ILE A 32 19.30 -20.93 -0.27
C ILE A 32 20.64 -21.34 0.35
N PHE A 33 21.45 -20.34 0.74
CA PHE A 33 22.81 -20.58 1.21
C PHE A 33 22.93 -20.79 2.73
N GLY A 34 21.89 -20.48 3.52
CA GLY A 34 21.92 -20.61 4.98
C GLY A 34 22.89 -19.65 5.69
N LYS A 35 23.41 -18.62 4.99
CA LYS A 35 24.41 -17.68 5.51
C LYS A 35 23.74 -16.50 6.21
N ARG A 36 23.46 -16.66 7.51
CA ARG A 36 22.75 -15.65 8.32
C ARG A 36 23.47 -14.30 8.35
N GLU A 37 24.78 -14.28 8.55
CA GLU A 37 25.56 -13.03 8.60
C GLU A 37 25.51 -12.26 7.29
N LEU A 38 25.71 -12.96 6.16
CA LEU A 38 25.63 -12.35 4.82
C LEU A 38 24.22 -11.80 4.54
N SER A 39 23.17 -12.49 5.00
CA SER A 39 21.81 -11.97 4.87
C SER A 39 21.63 -10.65 5.64
N LEU A 40 22.20 -10.50 6.84
CA LEU A 40 22.09 -9.26 7.61
C LEU A 40 22.75 -8.07 6.91
N ILE A 41 23.84 -8.29 6.18
CA ILE A 41 24.49 -7.25 5.38
C ILE A 41 23.55 -6.75 4.28
N PHE A 42 22.91 -7.65 3.53
CA PHE A 42 21.96 -7.26 2.48
C PHE A 42 20.71 -6.57 3.04
N LEU A 43 20.22 -7.01 4.21
CA LEU A 43 19.11 -6.34 4.90
C LEU A 43 19.49 -4.93 5.37
N LEU A 44 20.71 -4.76 5.90
CA LEU A 44 21.22 -3.46 6.31
C LEU A 44 21.38 -2.53 5.10
N LEU A 45 21.93 -3.04 3.99
CA LEU A 45 22.07 -2.30 2.74
C LEU A 45 20.71 -1.80 2.23
N PHE A 46 19.68 -2.66 2.24
CA PHE A 46 18.31 -2.27 1.91
C PHE A 46 17.82 -1.11 2.78
N ILE A 47 17.99 -1.20 4.10
CA ILE A 47 17.57 -0.13 5.04
C ILE A 47 18.33 1.18 4.77
N VAL A 48 19.64 1.10 4.50
CA VAL A 48 20.45 2.28 4.19
C VAL A 48 19.97 2.94 2.90
N LEU A 49 19.66 2.18 1.86
CA LEU A 49 19.13 2.72 0.59
C LEU A 49 17.79 3.42 0.79
N LEU A 50 16.88 2.82 1.55
CA LEU A 50 15.60 3.45 1.90
C LEU A 50 15.78 4.78 2.67
N MET A 51 16.75 4.83 3.59
CA MET A 51 17.09 6.05 4.31
C MET A 51 17.72 7.12 3.40
N LEU A 52 18.49 6.71 2.39
CA LEU A 52 19.04 7.61 1.39
C LEU A 52 17.96 8.22 0.50
N GLU A 53 16.93 7.45 0.12
CA GLU A 53 15.77 7.98 -0.61
C GLU A 53 14.99 9.02 0.22
N ALA A 54 14.79 8.74 1.50
CA ALA A 54 14.18 9.71 2.42
C ALA A 54 15.04 10.99 2.54
N ALA A 55 16.36 10.85 2.63
CA ALA A 55 17.28 11.98 2.68
C ALA A 55 17.27 12.78 1.37
N LEU A 56 17.19 12.11 0.21
CA LEU A 56 17.08 12.74 -1.10
C LEU A 56 15.84 13.63 -1.17
N ALA A 57 14.66 13.12 -0.78
CA ALA A 57 13.43 13.93 -0.73
C ALA A 57 13.58 15.19 0.13
N LEU A 58 14.24 15.08 1.29
CA LEU A 58 14.50 16.21 2.18
C LEU A 58 15.47 17.23 1.57
N VAL A 59 16.51 16.78 0.87
CA VAL A 59 17.44 17.67 0.16
C VAL A 59 16.71 18.43 -0.93
N ILE A 60 15.92 17.75 -1.77
CA ILE A 60 15.14 18.41 -2.82
C ILE A 60 14.18 19.45 -2.23
N TYR A 61 13.48 19.12 -1.15
CA TYR A 61 12.58 20.08 -0.49
C TYR A 61 13.32 21.31 0.04
N ARG A 62 14.52 21.14 0.59
CA ARG A 62 15.34 22.28 1.07
C ARG A 62 15.79 23.20 -0.04
N GLU A 63 16.11 22.66 -1.22
CA GLU A 63 16.56 23.45 -2.37
C GLU A 63 15.40 24.12 -3.11
N THR A 64 14.26 23.43 -3.25
CA THR A 64 13.10 23.93 -4.02
C THR A 64 12.11 24.74 -3.19
N GLY A 65 12.01 24.48 -1.88
CA GLY A 65 11.01 25.09 -1.01
C GLY A 65 9.57 24.59 -1.24
N GLU A 66 9.36 23.69 -2.19
CA GLU A 66 8.04 23.22 -2.61
C GLU A 66 7.92 21.70 -2.50
N ILE A 67 6.72 21.22 -2.16
CA ILE A 67 6.40 19.80 -2.22
C ILE A 67 6.03 19.47 -3.68
N SER A 68 6.97 18.91 -4.41
CA SER A 68 6.73 18.43 -5.78
C SER A 68 6.18 17.01 -5.78
N SER A 69 5.73 16.56 -6.97
CA SER A 69 5.30 15.18 -7.19
C SER A 69 6.36 14.15 -6.78
N PHE A 70 7.65 14.48 -6.88
CA PHE A 70 8.75 13.61 -6.46
C PHE A 70 8.69 13.30 -4.95
N GLN A 71 8.54 14.32 -4.10
CA GLN A 71 8.42 14.11 -2.65
C GLN A 71 7.14 13.35 -2.29
N ILE A 72 6.03 13.62 -3.00
CA ILE A 72 4.76 12.88 -2.78
C ILE A 72 4.97 11.38 -3.05
N VAL A 73 5.63 11.04 -4.16
CA VAL A 73 5.94 9.64 -4.50
C VAL A 73 6.80 9.01 -3.41
N ILE A 74 7.90 9.65 -2.99
CA ILE A 74 8.76 9.10 -1.92
C ILE A 74 8.00 8.92 -0.61
N ILE A 75 7.15 9.87 -0.22
CA ILE A 75 6.31 9.75 0.98
C ILE A 75 5.41 8.52 0.89
N ILE A 76 4.78 8.28 -0.26
CA ILE A 76 3.95 7.08 -0.47
C ILE A 76 4.79 5.81 -0.30
N PHE A 77 5.98 5.74 -0.89
CA PHE A 77 6.89 4.60 -0.75
C PHE A 77 7.33 4.38 0.71
N LEU A 78 7.70 5.44 1.43
CA LEU A 78 8.09 5.38 2.84
C LEU A 78 6.93 4.93 3.74
N VAL A 79 5.74 5.52 3.54
CA VAL A 79 4.52 5.11 4.26
C VAL A 79 4.24 3.64 3.98
N TYR A 80 4.32 3.19 2.73
CA TYR A 80 4.14 1.80 2.38
C TYR A 80 5.16 0.88 3.07
N ALA A 81 6.45 1.22 3.01
CA ALA A 81 7.52 0.44 3.65
C ALA A 81 7.32 0.30 5.17
N CYS A 82 6.94 1.40 5.84
CA CYS A 82 6.70 1.43 7.28
C CYS A 82 5.41 0.73 7.72
N THR A 83 4.37 0.70 6.86
CA THR A 83 3.06 0.14 7.19
C THR A 83 2.88 -1.28 6.64
N PHE A 84 2.64 -1.40 5.33
CA PHE A 84 2.34 -2.65 4.65
C PHE A 84 3.61 -3.50 4.44
N GLY A 85 4.75 -2.86 4.21
CA GLY A 85 6.04 -3.50 3.94
C GLY A 85 6.44 -4.52 5.00
N ILE A 86 6.28 -4.20 6.29
CA ILE A 86 6.63 -5.14 7.38
C ILE A 86 5.78 -6.41 7.34
N ASN A 87 4.47 -6.27 7.11
CA ASN A 87 3.56 -7.41 7.07
C ASN A 87 3.76 -8.26 5.82
N ASP A 88 4.04 -7.64 4.69
CA ASP A 88 4.31 -8.33 3.45
C ASP A 88 5.67 -9.02 3.46
N PHE A 89 6.69 -8.41 4.07
CA PHE A 89 7.96 -9.06 4.33
C PHE A 89 7.79 -10.32 5.18
N LYS A 90 6.96 -10.29 6.24
CA LYS A 90 6.63 -11.50 7.04
C LYS A 90 5.91 -12.58 6.22
N LYS A 91 5.03 -12.20 5.27
CA LYS A 91 4.38 -13.18 4.37
C LYS A 91 5.39 -13.78 3.41
N LEU A 92 6.24 -12.95 2.80
CA LEU A 92 7.31 -13.37 1.91
C LEU A 92 8.29 -14.31 2.62
N ASP A 93 8.67 -13.99 3.87
CA ASP A 93 9.53 -14.82 4.72
C ASP A 93 8.97 -16.24 4.88
N ARG A 94 7.68 -16.35 5.24
CA ARG A 94 6.99 -17.64 5.36
C ARG A 94 6.89 -18.38 4.03
N TRP A 95 6.58 -17.66 2.94
CA TRP A 95 6.48 -18.25 1.60
C TRP A 95 7.83 -18.81 1.13
N MET A 96 8.93 -18.07 1.35
CA MET A 96 10.28 -18.53 1.02
C MET A 96 10.66 -19.77 1.84
N ARG A 97 10.42 -19.76 3.17
CA ARG A 97 10.66 -20.93 4.02
C ARG A 97 9.88 -22.17 3.58
N LEU A 98 8.61 -21.99 3.22
CA LEU A 98 7.79 -23.08 2.69
C LEU A 98 8.36 -23.63 1.38
N LYS A 99 8.66 -22.75 0.41
CA LYS A 99 9.08 -23.16 -0.93
C LYS A 99 10.47 -23.80 -0.92
N ILE A 100 11.42 -23.15 -0.24
CA ILE A 100 12.81 -23.60 -0.17
C ILE A 100 12.95 -24.80 0.78
N GLY A 101 12.19 -24.83 1.88
CA GLY A 101 12.13 -25.99 2.77
C GLY A 101 11.66 -27.25 2.04
N LYS A 102 10.55 -27.16 1.29
CA LYS A 102 10.06 -28.25 0.43
C LYS A 102 11.11 -28.69 -0.60
N TRP A 103 11.78 -27.73 -1.25
CA TRP A 103 12.82 -28.04 -2.24
C TRP A 103 14.02 -28.75 -1.62
N ARG A 104 14.38 -28.43 -0.38
CA ARG A 104 15.50 -29.03 0.36
C ARG A 104 15.11 -30.26 1.18
N GLY A 105 13.83 -30.64 1.23
CA GLY A 105 13.34 -31.73 2.07
C GLY A 105 13.43 -31.46 3.58
N ILE A 106 13.53 -30.20 4.01
CA ILE A 106 13.62 -29.80 5.42
C ILE A 106 12.47 -28.88 5.80
N ASP A 107 11.97 -29.00 7.03
CA ASP A 107 10.94 -28.09 7.54
C ASP A 107 11.58 -26.82 8.12
N LEU A 108 11.43 -25.70 7.41
CA LEU A 108 11.92 -24.39 7.83
C LEU A 108 10.82 -23.55 8.54
N LEU A 109 9.58 -24.05 8.58
CA LEU A 109 8.45 -23.35 9.18
C LEU A 109 8.35 -23.67 10.67
N THR A 110 8.10 -22.64 11.48
CA THR A 110 7.78 -22.85 12.89
C THR A 110 6.33 -23.29 13.05
N GLU A 111 5.99 -23.92 14.18
CA GLU A 111 4.59 -24.28 14.51
C GLU A 111 3.66 -23.05 14.50
N LYS A 112 4.18 -21.89 14.93
CA LYS A 112 3.47 -20.62 14.85
C LYS A 112 3.17 -20.22 13.39
N ASP A 113 4.12 -20.42 12.48
CA ASP A 113 3.91 -20.12 11.05
C ASP A 113 2.85 -21.04 10.45
N LYS A 114 2.89 -22.34 10.76
CA LYS A 114 1.89 -23.33 10.33
C LYS A 114 0.49 -22.97 10.84
N TYR A 115 0.37 -22.58 12.11
CA TYR A 115 -0.89 -22.12 12.70
C TYR A 115 -1.44 -20.89 11.97
N VAL A 116 -0.61 -19.87 11.74
CA VAL A 116 -1.02 -18.65 11.02
C VAL A 116 -1.46 -18.98 9.59
N MET A 117 -0.73 -19.83 8.89
CA MET A 117 -1.07 -20.25 7.52
C MET A 117 -2.38 -21.04 7.48
N LYS A 118 -2.61 -21.95 8.43
CA LYS A 118 -3.86 -22.71 8.53
C LYS A 118 -5.05 -21.78 8.78
N ARG A 119 -4.90 -20.83 9.70
CA ARG A 119 -5.92 -19.81 9.98
C ARG A 119 -6.18 -18.91 8.77
N GLN A 120 -5.14 -18.57 7.99
CA GLN A 120 -5.30 -17.80 6.74
C GLN A 120 -6.00 -18.56 5.61
N LYS A 121 -6.19 -19.88 5.72
CA LYS A 121 -6.99 -20.69 4.80
C LYS A 121 -8.43 -20.92 5.29
N ASP A 122 -8.73 -20.57 6.53
CA ASP A 122 -10.06 -20.73 7.12
C ASP A 122 -11.04 -19.68 6.51
N PRO A 123 -12.10 -20.12 5.81
CA PRO A 123 -13.06 -19.22 5.18
C PRO A 123 -13.72 -18.25 6.17
N GLU A 124 -14.01 -18.68 7.40
CA GLU A 124 -14.65 -17.82 8.41
C GLU A 124 -13.71 -16.71 8.86
N TYR A 125 -12.44 -17.06 9.08
CA TYR A 125 -11.40 -16.10 9.43
C TYR A 125 -11.16 -15.09 8.30
N ILE A 126 -11.09 -15.57 7.05
CA ILE A 126 -10.92 -14.73 5.86
C ILE A 126 -12.09 -13.74 5.76
N ALA A 127 -13.33 -14.23 5.83
CA ALA A 127 -14.53 -13.40 5.75
C ALA A 127 -14.55 -12.33 6.86
N LYS A 128 -14.26 -12.71 8.12
CA LYS A 128 -14.18 -11.76 9.24
C LYS A 128 -13.11 -10.69 8.99
N LYS A 129 -11.92 -11.09 8.55
CA LYS A 129 -10.81 -10.17 8.27
C LYS A 129 -11.17 -9.17 7.17
N TYR A 130 -11.72 -9.63 6.05
CA TYR A 130 -12.10 -8.74 4.95
C TYR A 130 -13.25 -7.81 5.32
N ARG A 131 -14.21 -8.23 6.14
CA ARG A 131 -15.23 -7.32 6.69
C ARG A 131 -14.60 -6.18 7.49
N TYR A 132 -13.73 -6.48 8.46
CA TYR A 132 -13.05 -5.43 9.23
C TYR A 132 -12.21 -4.51 8.34
N SER A 133 -11.48 -5.08 7.37
CA SER A 133 -10.71 -4.28 6.41
C SER A 133 -11.61 -3.35 5.60
N SER A 134 -12.74 -3.85 5.08
CA SER A 134 -13.69 -3.04 4.30
C SER A 134 -14.33 -1.93 5.13
N LEU A 135 -14.57 -2.16 6.43
CA LEU A 135 -15.08 -1.13 7.33
C LEU A 135 -14.04 -0.04 7.59
N ILE A 136 -12.76 -0.41 7.70
CA ILE A 136 -11.66 0.57 7.82
C ILE A 136 -11.52 1.37 6.52
N HIS A 137 -11.54 0.72 5.35
CA HIS A 137 -11.51 1.43 4.07
C HIS A 137 -12.72 2.35 3.90
N LEU A 138 -13.92 1.91 4.29
CA LEU A 138 -15.13 2.73 4.28
C LEU A 138 -14.98 3.95 5.19
N LEU A 139 -14.42 3.77 6.39
CA LEU A 139 -14.18 4.86 7.33
C LEU A 139 -13.19 5.88 6.75
N ILE A 140 -12.05 5.42 6.24
CA ILE A 140 -11.02 6.28 5.64
C ILE A 140 -11.58 7.02 4.43
N PHE A 141 -12.28 6.30 3.54
CA PHE A 141 -12.91 6.88 2.36
C PHE A 141 -13.92 7.95 2.76
N THR A 142 -14.83 7.65 3.70
CA THR A 142 -15.83 8.61 4.18
C THR A 142 -15.18 9.84 4.80
N VAL A 143 -14.16 9.68 5.64
CA VAL A 143 -13.44 10.82 6.24
C VAL A 143 -12.78 11.68 5.16
N ALA A 144 -12.10 11.07 4.18
CA ALA A 144 -11.48 11.80 3.08
C ALA A 144 -12.51 12.54 2.22
N GLN A 145 -13.65 11.91 1.91
CA GLN A 145 -14.73 12.54 1.17
C GLN A 145 -15.33 13.72 1.94
N VAL A 146 -15.57 13.58 3.24
CA VAL A 146 -16.04 14.69 4.08
C VAL A 146 -15.05 15.86 4.07
N ILE A 147 -13.74 15.59 4.09
CA ILE A 147 -12.71 16.63 3.98
C ILE A 147 -12.77 17.30 2.59
N PHE A 148 -12.83 16.52 1.51
CA PHE A 148 -12.90 17.05 0.14
C PHE A 148 -14.13 17.91 -0.10
N LEU A 149 -15.30 17.43 0.34
CA LEU A 149 -16.56 18.16 0.25
C LEU A 149 -16.56 19.38 1.18
N GLY A 150 -15.92 19.28 2.35
CA GLY A 150 -15.78 20.40 3.28
C GLY A 150 -14.99 21.58 2.73
N TYR A 151 -14.09 21.34 1.77
CA TYR A 151 -13.40 22.42 1.04
C TYR A 151 -14.27 23.08 -0.05
N GLY A 152 -15.24 22.36 -0.63
CA GLY A 152 -16.10 22.87 -1.69
C GLY A 152 -17.42 23.46 -1.20
N LEU A 153 -17.95 22.98 -0.08
CA LEU A 153 -19.26 23.36 0.45
C LEU A 153 -19.16 24.58 1.36
N SER A 154 -20.04 25.55 1.12
CA SER A 154 -20.12 26.79 1.90
C SER A 154 -21.02 26.68 3.14
N SER A 155 -21.90 25.67 3.20
CA SER A 155 -22.83 25.46 4.32
C SER A 155 -23.35 24.03 4.40
N PHE A 156 -23.88 23.65 5.57
CA PHE A 156 -24.55 22.36 5.77
C PHE A 156 -25.84 22.20 4.95
N GLY A 157 -26.52 23.30 4.60
CA GLY A 157 -27.72 23.25 3.75
C GLY A 157 -27.40 22.78 2.34
N GLN A 158 -26.34 23.33 1.75
CA GLN A 158 -25.84 22.93 0.44
C GLN A 158 -25.41 21.45 0.40
N ALA A 159 -24.88 20.93 1.51
CA ALA A 159 -24.55 19.50 1.63
C ALA A 159 -25.80 18.61 1.50
N PHE A 160 -26.94 19.03 2.07
CA PHE A 160 -28.18 18.28 1.99
C PHE A 160 -28.76 18.27 0.56
N ASP A 161 -28.65 19.39 -0.15
CA ASP A 161 -29.08 19.49 -1.55
C ASP A 161 -28.37 18.44 -2.42
N TYR A 162 -27.03 18.37 -2.33
CA TYR A 162 -26.22 17.37 -3.04
C TYR A 162 -26.37 15.93 -2.54
N LEU A 163 -26.85 15.72 -1.31
CA LEU A 163 -27.19 14.36 -0.83
C LEU A 163 -28.58 13.91 -1.31
N SER A 164 -29.48 14.85 -1.52
CA SER A 164 -30.85 14.60 -1.98
C SER A 164 -30.95 14.47 -3.51
N ASP A 165 -30.09 15.17 -4.24
CA ASP A 165 -29.93 15.06 -5.68
C ASP A 165 -28.57 14.45 -6.03
N LEU A 166 -28.59 13.27 -6.64
CA LEU A 166 -27.39 12.53 -7.07
C LEU A 166 -27.08 12.70 -8.56
N SER A 167 -27.72 13.64 -9.25
CA SER A 167 -27.51 13.93 -10.68
C SER A 167 -26.05 14.29 -11.02
N TRP A 168 -25.33 14.87 -10.06
CA TRP A 168 -23.92 15.24 -10.16
C TRP A 168 -22.95 14.04 -10.12
N VAL A 169 -23.42 12.85 -9.74
CA VAL A 169 -22.54 11.67 -9.63
C VAL A 169 -22.18 11.16 -11.02
N GLY A 170 -20.90 11.28 -11.37
CA GLY A 170 -20.37 10.84 -12.66
C GLY A 170 -20.32 11.92 -13.74
N THR A 171 -20.65 13.17 -13.40
CA THR A 171 -20.41 14.31 -14.30
C THR A 171 -18.92 14.65 -14.35
N GLU A 172 -18.46 15.14 -15.50
CA GLU A 172 -17.09 15.65 -15.65
C GLU A 172 -17.00 17.15 -15.34
N ASN A 173 -18.13 17.85 -15.30
CA ASN A 173 -18.19 19.28 -15.04
C ASN A 173 -18.13 19.57 -13.54
N VAL A 174 -16.99 20.08 -13.06
CA VAL A 174 -16.77 20.39 -11.64
C VAL A 174 -17.81 21.35 -11.05
N HIS A 175 -18.33 22.29 -11.85
CA HIS A 175 -19.29 23.29 -11.40
C HIS A 175 -20.66 22.71 -11.01
N GLU A 176 -20.96 21.50 -11.47
CA GLU A 176 -22.19 20.77 -11.13
C GLU A 176 -22.00 19.86 -9.91
N THR A 177 -20.81 19.85 -9.31
CA THR A 177 -20.45 18.94 -8.22
C THR A 177 -20.13 19.69 -6.92
N PRO A 178 -20.20 19.02 -5.77
CA PRO A 178 -19.79 19.60 -4.49
C PRO A 178 -18.26 19.72 -4.32
N TYR A 179 -17.45 19.35 -5.33
CA TYR A 179 -15.99 19.38 -5.24
C TYR A 179 -15.41 20.75 -5.63
N PRO A 180 -14.33 21.20 -4.98
CA PRO A 180 -13.79 22.54 -5.16
C PRO A 180 -12.97 22.74 -6.46
N ASN A 181 -12.49 21.66 -7.09
CA ASN A 181 -11.70 21.71 -8.32
C ASN A 181 -11.67 20.34 -9.03
N GLU A 182 -11.25 20.36 -10.30
CA GLU A 182 -11.19 19.17 -11.18
C GLU A 182 -10.25 18.08 -10.64
N VAL A 183 -9.16 18.47 -9.95
CA VAL A 183 -8.19 17.51 -9.39
C VAL A 183 -8.84 16.68 -8.29
N ILE A 184 -9.52 17.34 -7.34
CA ILE A 184 -10.20 16.66 -6.22
C ILE A 184 -11.38 15.84 -6.75
N LEU A 185 -12.13 16.35 -7.73
CA LEU A 185 -13.19 15.60 -8.40
C LEU A 185 -12.64 14.31 -9.03
N GLY A 186 -11.57 14.42 -9.83
CA GLY A 186 -10.95 13.27 -10.51
C GLY A 186 -10.39 12.24 -9.53
N ILE A 187 -9.68 12.69 -8.48
CA ILE A 187 -9.20 11.81 -7.41
C ILE A 187 -10.39 11.08 -6.76
N SER A 188 -11.45 11.81 -6.43
CA SER A 188 -12.63 11.25 -5.77
C SER A 188 -13.35 10.22 -6.65
N GLN A 189 -13.54 10.50 -7.93
CA GLN A 189 -14.18 9.58 -8.88
C GLN A 189 -13.38 8.28 -9.04
N ILE A 190 -12.07 8.39 -9.31
CA ILE A 190 -11.18 7.23 -9.46
C ILE A 190 -11.17 6.43 -8.16
N TRP A 191 -10.97 7.10 -7.02
CA TRP A 191 -10.94 6.42 -5.72
C TRP A 191 -12.29 5.79 -5.38
N GLY A 192 -13.41 6.42 -5.74
CA GLY A 192 -14.77 5.88 -5.57
C GLY A 192 -14.96 4.56 -6.33
N ILE A 193 -14.52 4.48 -7.58
CA ILE A 193 -14.58 3.25 -8.38
C ILE A 193 -13.72 2.15 -7.72
N VAL A 194 -12.48 2.48 -7.36
CA VAL A 194 -11.56 1.54 -6.68
C VAL A 194 -12.14 1.06 -5.36
N PHE A 195 -12.74 1.96 -4.58
CA PHE A 195 -13.38 1.65 -3.31
C PHE A 195 -14.57 0.70 -3.48
N ILE A 196 -15.46 0.95 -4.44
CA ILE A 196 -16.61 0.08 -4.73
C ILE A 196 -16.12 -1.32 -5.10
N ALA A 197 -15.11 -1.42 -5.98
CA ALA A 197 -14.53 -2.70 -6.36
C ALA A 197 -13.92 -3.46 -5.16
N ASP A 198 -13.12 -2.79 -4.33
CA ASP A 198 -12.54 -3.37 -3.11
C ASP A 198 -13.61 -3.78 -2.09
N PHE A 199 -14.66 -2.99 -1.95
CA PHE A 199 -15.75 -3.25 -1.02
C PHE A 199 -16.56 -4.48 -1.45
N ILE A 200 -16.96 -4.56 -2.72
CA ILE A 200 -17.63 -5.73 -3.30
C ILE A 200 -16.75 -6.97 -3.15
N TYR A 201 -15.46 -6.86 -3.50
CA TYR A 201 -14.51 -7.96 -3.38
C TYR A 201 -14.40 -8.45 -1.92
N SER A 202 -14.25 -7.54 -0.97
CA SER A 202 -14.13 -7.87 0.45
C SER A 202 -15.39 -8.54 1.01
N TRP A 203 -16.58 -8.07 0.61
CA TRP A 203 -17.85 -8.63 1.05
C TRP A 203 -18.23 -9.92 0.33
N SER A 204 -17.68 -10.17 -0.87
CA SER A 204 -17.89 -11.44 -1.59
C SER A 204 -17.47 -12.65 -0.76
N TYR A 205 -16.42 -12.54 0.05
CA TYR A 205 -15.98 -13.60 0.98
C TYR A 205 -16.99 -13.91 2.09
N THR A 206 -17.87 -12.96 2.44
CA THR A 206 -18.93 -13.16 3.43
C THR A 206 -20.20 -13.71 2.80
N ILE A 207 -20.59 -13.17 1.64
CA ILE A 207 -21.85 -13.53 0.96
C ILE A 207 -21.71 -14.88 0.23
N PHE A 208 -20.55 -15.10 -0.39
CA PHE A 208 -20.21 -16.31 -1.13
C PHE A 208 -18.96 -16.95 -0.51
N PRO A 209 -19.05 -17.49 0.73
CA PRO A 209 -17.91 -18.15 1.35
C PRO A 209 -17.46 -19.29 0.43
N SER A 210 -16.19 -19.26 0.00
CA SER A 210 -15.66 -20.33 -0.84
C SER A 210 -15.79 -21.65 -0.08
N LYS A 211 -16.63 -22.57 -0.59
CA LYS A 211 -16.53 -23.98 -0.20
C LYS A 211 -15.08 -24.37 -0.47
N GLN A 212 -14.42 -24.90 0.56
CA GLN A 212 -13.02 -25.31 0.55
C GLN A 212 -12.56 -25.69 -0.87
N ARG A 213 -11.55 -25.01 -1.42
CA ARG A 213 -10.60 -25.71 -2.28
C ARG A 213 -9.90 -26.70 -1.35
N GLY A 214 -10.57 -27.84 -1.13
CA GLY A 214 -9.97 -29.02 -0.58
C GLY A 214 -8.91 -29.49 -1.56
N GLU A 215 -7.77 -29.85 -1.00
CA GLU A 215 -6.50 -30.30 -1.62
C GLU A 215 -5.52 -29.19 -2.01
#